data_AF-U2V054-F1
#
_entry.id   AF-U2V054-F1
#
_cell.length_a   1.000
_cell.length_b   1.000
_cell.length_c   1.000
_cell.angle_alpha   90.00
_cell.angle_beta   90.00
_cell.angle_gamma   90.00
#
_symmetry.space_group_name_H-M   'P 1'
#
loop_
_entity.id
_entity.type
_entity.pdbx_description
1 polymer ?
#
loop_
_entity_poly.entity_id
_entity_poly.type
_entity_poly.pdbx_seq_one_letter_code
_entity_poly.pdbx_strand_id
1 'polypeptide(L)'
;MTSHDGERAPRVCSRRAFLRSLALLPFAASLPACAGGLATPGAPQELQTTTFCFDTACTLRGVMTQDVLDGVVELCRTFERLLSRTIDGSDVGRINATAGTSVEVDPRTAELIRLALGYCRESDGLFDITIGSVSELWDFKGGIVPDPAQIEAALPHVDYTKVQVEGNLVTLLDADARLDLGGIAKGYIADALIAQLREAGVTSAFVNLGGNVMVMGGRPDGSP
;
A
#
# COMPACT_ATOMS: atom_id res chain seq x y z
N MET A 1 12.77 39.03 56.01
CA MET A 1 13.32 40.09 56.87
C MET A 1 14.77 40.28 56.44
N THR A 2 15.08 41.48 55.94
CA THR A 2 16.41 42.12 55.81
C THR A 2 17.49 41.38 54.99
N SER A 3 17.80 41.79 53.74
CA SER A 3 18.70 42.91 53.38
C SER A 3 20.14 42.67 53.86
N HIS A 4 21.23 42.99 53.17
CA HIS A 4 21.50 43.87 52.04
C HIS A 4 22.97 43.61 51.64
N ASP A 5 23.25 43.78 50.35
CA ASP A 5 24.36 44.54 49.76
C ASP A 5 25.82 44.32 50.19
N GLY A 6 26.70 44.35 49.19
CA GLY A 6 28.12 44.51 49.44
C GLY A 6 29.02 44.48 48.20
N GLU A 7 28.68 45.27 47.18
CA GLU A 7 29.57 45.63 46.08
C GLU A 7 30.91 46.19 46.59
N ARG A 8 32.04 45.78 45.98
CA ARG A 8 33.30 46.57 45.94
C ARG A 8 34.24 46.08 44.85
N ALA A 9 34.24 46.78 43.72
CA ALA A 9 35.47 47.04 42.94
C ALA A 9 36.16 48.29 43.55
N PRO A 10 37.30 48.82 43.03
CA PRO A 10 38.25 48.32 42.02
C PRO A 10 39.73 48.48 42.47
N ARG A 11 40.70 47.92 41.74
CA ARG A 11 42.04 48.54 41.63
C ARG A 11 42.63 48.40 40.23
N VAL A 12 42.96 49.56 39.69
CA VAL A 12 43.62 49.86 38.43
C VAL A 12 45.06 49.32 38.44
N CYS A 13 45.49 48.72 37.33
CA CYS A 13 46.92 48.65 36.98
C CYS A 13 47.11 49.06 35.53
N SER A 14 48.22 49.74 35.28
CA SER A 14 48.39 50.75 34.25
C SER A 14 48.97 50.24 32.93
N ARG A 15 48.77 51.07 31.93
CA ARG A 15 49.25 51.06 30.54
C ARG A 15 50.72 50.63 30.40
N ARG A 16 50.98 49.70 29.47
CA ARG A 16 52.09 49.83 28.51
C ARG A 16 51.64 49.42 27.12
N ALA A 17 51.81 50.36 26.19
CA ALA A 17 51.54 50.24 24.78
C ALA A 17 52.53 49.29 24.11
N PHE A 18 52.05 48.47 23.17
CA PHE A 18 52.85 47.99 22.06
C PHE A 18 51.96 47.87 20.82
N LEU A 19 52.18 48.80 19.89
CA LEU A 19 51.67 48.78 18.52
C LEU A 19 52.25 47.57 17.78
N ARG A 20 51.39 46.68 17.27
CA ARG A 20 51.75 45.75 16.20
C ARG A 20 50.60 45.61 15.20
N SER A 21 50.78 46.31 14.08
CA SER A 21 50.54 45.85 12.71
C SER A 21 49.22 45.12 12.43
N LEU A 22 48.23 45.90 11.97
CA LEU A 22 47.00 45.44 11.35
C LEU A 22 47.34 44.84 9.97
N ALA A 23 47.43 43.51 9.86
CA ALA A 23 47.42 42.81 8.58
C ALA A 23 45.97 42.42 8.25
N LEU A 24 45.34 43.18 7.36
CA LEU A 24 44.06 42.84 6.73
C LEU A 24 44.27 41.61 5.82
N LEU A 25 44.00 40.43 6.36
CA LEU A 25 43.77 39.23 5.55
C LEU A 25 42.37 39.33 4.93
N PRO A 26 42.21 39.18 3.61
CA PRO A 26 40.88 39.08 3.03
C PRO A 26 40.26 37.77 3.50
N PHE A 27 39.23 37.88 4.34
CA PHE A 27 38.35 36.76 4.69
C PHE A 27 37.54 36.43 3.42
N ALA A 28 38.10 35.59 2.56
CA ALA A 28 37.37 34.98 1.47
C ALA A 28 36.33 34.06 2.10
N ALA A 29 35.13 34.59 2.32
CA ALA A 29 33.96 33.80 2.66
C ALA A 29 33.67 32.88 1.47
N SER A 30 34.28 31.69 1.48
CA SER A 30 33.83 30.57 0.66
C SER A 30 32.47 30.17 1.20
N LEU A 31 31.41 30.81 0.69
CA LEU A 31 30.07 30.27 0.77
C LEU A 31 30.15 28.84 0.27
N PRO A 32 29.80 27.81 1.07
CA PRO A 32 29.62 26.49 0.51
C PRO A 32 28.54 26.66 -0.55
N ALA A 33 28.92 26.51 -1.81
CA ALA A 33 27.95 26.38 -2.87
C ALA A 33 27.14 25.14 -2.53
N CYS A 34 25.95 25.35 -1.95
CA CYS A 34 24.93 24.34 -1.87
C CYS A 34 24.69 23.92 -3.32
N ALA A 35 25.34 22.83 -3.74
CA ALA A 35 24.97 22.07 -4.91
C ALA A 35 23.63 21.40 -4.60
N GLY A 36 22.59 22.21 -4.40
CA GLY A 36 21.22 21.78 -4.60
C GLY A 36 21.13 21.53 -6.10
N GLY A 37 21.44 20.30 -6.51
CA GLY A 37 21.11 19.84 -7.84
C GLY A 37 19.64 20.16 -8.04
N LEU A 38 19.34 21.08 -8.95
CA LEU A 38 17.98 21.33 -9.39
C LEU A 38 17.49 19.99 -9.93
N ALA A 39 16.61 19.33 -9.18
CA ALA A 39 15.95 18.12 -9.61
C ALA A 39 15.36 18.42 -10.99
N THR A 40 15.86 17.73 -12.01
CA THR A 40 15.40 17.94 -13.38
C THR A 40 13.94 17.50 -13.42
N PRO A 41 12.98 18.37 -13.80
CA PRO A 41 11.59 17.98 -13.87
C PRO A 41 11.45 16.74 -14.75
N GLY A 42 10.90 15.66 -14.20
CA GLY A 42 10.71 14.38 -14.91
C GLY A 42 11.87 13.38 -14.82
N ALA A 43 12.97 13.66 -14.12
CA ALA A 43 13.99 12.65 -13.84
C ALA A 43 13.51 11.65 -12.75
N PRO A 44 13.82 10.35 -12.86
CA PRO A 44 13.57 9.39 -11.79
C PRO A 44 14.29 9.79 -10.50
N GLN A 45 13.58 9.75 -9.38
CA GLN A 45 14.10 10.04 -8.06
C GLN A 45 13.54 9.04 -7.04
N GLU A 46 14.15 8.96 -5.87
CA GLU A 46 13.59 8.14 -4.80
C GLU A 46 12.27 8.74 -4.31
N LEU A 47 11.19 8.01 -4.52
CA LEU A 47 9.85 8.39 -4.11
C LEU A 47 9.26 7.34 -3.17
N GLN A 48 8.43 7.81 -2.24
CA GLN A 48 7.63 6.98 -1.36
C GLN A 48 6.26 7.60 -1.19
N THR A 49 5.22 6.77 -1.19
CA THR A 49 3.87 7.18 -0.81
C THR A 49 3.20 6.09 0.02
N THR A 50 2.24 6.52 0.84
CA THR A 50 1.34 5.64 1.56
C THR A 50 -0.08 6.05 1.23
N THR A 51 -0.90 5.11 0.80
CA THR A 51 -2.33 5.30 0.52
C THR A 51 -3.15 4.28 1.29
N PHE A 52 -4.44 4.55 1.52
CA PHE A 52 -5.34 3.61 2.18
C PHE A 52 -6.20 2.90 1.12
N CYS A 53 -5.99 1.60 0.95
CA CYS A 53 -6.72 0.71 0.05
C CYS A 53 -6.81 -0.67 0.70
N PHE A 54 -7.79 -1.48 0.33
CA PHE A 54 -7.98 -2.87 0.77
C PHE A 54 -8.08 -3.00 2.30
N ASP A 55 -8.79 -2.03 2.91
CA ASP A 55 -8.92 -1.82 4.36
C ASP A 55 -7.56 -1.73 5.11
N THR A 56 -6.51 -1.27 4.44
CA THR A 56 -5.17 -1.21 5.03
C THR A 56 -4.29 -0.09 4.47
N ALA A 57 -3.21 0.24 5.17
CA ALA A 57 -2.19 1.13 4.65
C ALA A 57 -1.33 0.38 3.62
N CYS A 58 -1.28 0.92 2.41
CA CYS A 58 -0.48 0.43 1.30
C CYS A 58 0.69 1.38 1.06
N THR A 59 1.92 0.88 1.18
CA THR A 59 3.14 1.66 1.00
C THR A 59 3.85 1.25 -0.28
N LEU A 60 4.20 2.24 -1.11
CA LEU A 60 4.96 2.08 -2.34
C LEU A 60 6.22 2.94 -2.25
N ARG A 61 7.38 2.36 -2.55
CA ARG A 61 8.67 3.07 -2.60
C ARG A 61 9.50 2.58 -3.77
N GLY A 62 10.25 3.48 -4.41
CA GLY A 62 11.21 3.11 -5.44
C GLY A 62 11.83 4.32 -6.12
N VAL A 63 12.73 4.07 -7.06
CA VAL A 63 13.34 5.14 -7.88
C VAL A 63 12.56 5.26 -9.18
N MET A 64 11.73 6.29 -9.30
CA MET A 64 10.79 6.46 -10.41
C MET A 64 10.39 7.94 -10.60
N THR A 65 9.65 8.25 -11.66
CA THR A 65 9.02 9.56 -11.83
C THR A 65 7.70 9.64 -11.06
N GLN A 66 7.21 10.85 -10.80
CA GLN A 66 5.93 11.05 -10.12
C GLN A 66 4.76 10.41 -10.89
N ASP A 67 4.75 10.53 -12.22
CA ASP A 67 3.71 9.96 -13.07
C ASP A 67 3.61 8.43 -12.95
N VAL A 68 4.76 7.75 -12.84
CA VAL A 68 4.80 6.29 -12.63
C VAL A 68 4.23 5.92 -11.26
N LEU A 69 4.60 6.66 -10.21
CA LEU A 69 4.06 6.46 -8.87
C LEU A 69 2.55 6.66 -8.83
N ASP A 70 2.06 7.74 -9.42
CA ASP A 70 0.64 8.06 -9.49
C ASP A 70 -0.14 6.99 -10.26
N GLY A 71 0.43 6.47 -11.36
CA GLY A 71 -0.16 5.38 -12.12
C GLY A 71 -0.29 4.09 -11.30
N VAL A 72 0.70 3.75 -10.47
CA VAL A 72 0.67 2.54 -9.62
C VAL A 72 -0.33 2.72 -8.47
N VAL A 73 -0.39 3.92 -7.89
CA VAL A 73 -1.42 4.26 -6.89
C VAL A 73 -2.82 4.15 -7.49
N GLU A 74 -3.02 4.62 -8.72
CA GLU A 74 -4.32 4.49 -9.39
C GLU A 74 -4.66 3.04 -9.76
N LEU A 75 -3.66 2.20 -10.06
CA LEU A 75 -3.88 0.77 -10.22
C LEU A 75 -4.36 0.12 -8.92
N CYS A 76 -3.82 0.49 -7.75
CA CYS A 76 -4.37 0.07 -6.46
C CYS A 76 -5.84 0.46 -6.31
N ARG A 77 -6.19 1.72 -6.60
CA ARG A 77 -7.59 2.18 -6.51
C ARG A 77 -8.50 1.50 -7.52
N THR A 78 -7.98 1.15 -8.69
CA THR A 78 -8.72 0.37 -9.68
C THR A 78 -9.06 -1.00 -9.13
N PHE A 79 -8.10 -1.71 -8.55
CA PHE A 79 -8.37 -2.99 -7.90
C PHE A 79 -9.32 -2.87 -6.70
N GLU A 80 -9.25 -1.79 -5.93
CA GLU A 80 -10.20 -1.53 -4.83
C GLU A 80 -11.63 -1.48 -5.36
N ARG A 81 -11.84 -0.69 -6.44
CA ARG A 81 -13.14 -0.55 -7.08
C ARG A 81 -13.64 -1.84 -7.74
N LEU A 82 -12.74 -2.71 -8.21
CA LEU A 82 -13.13 -3.98 -8.84
C LEU A 82 -13.42 -5.07 -7.81
N LEU A 83 -12.56 -5.21 -6.80
CA LEU A 83 -12.48 -6.41 -5.96
C LEU A 83 -13.13 -6.26 -4.58
N SER A 84 -13.52 -5.06 -4.19
CA SER A 84 -14.20 -4.84 -2.90
C SER A 84 -15.53 -5.59 -2.86
N ARG A 85 -15.89 -6.12 -1.69
CA ARG A 85 -17.22 -6.71 -1.44
C ARG A 85 -18.29 -5.67 -1.10
N THR A 86 -17.86 -4.49 -0.68
CA THR A 86 -18.72 -3.48 -0.04
C THR A 86 -18.84 -2.19 -0.83
N ILE A 87 -17.99 -1.98 -1.84
CA ILE A 87 -18.13 -0.84 -2.75
C ILE A 87 -19.20 -1.15 -3.80
N ASP A 88 -20.20 -0.29 -3.87
CA ASP A 88 -21.26 -0.36 -4.88
C ASP A 88 -20.67 -0.34 -6.29
N GLY A 89 -21.12 -1.29 -7.12
CA GLY A 89 -20.68 -1.39 -8.51
C GLY A 89 -19.36 -2.13 -8.74
N SER A 90 -18.67 -2.55 -7.67
CA SER A 90 -17.55 -3.48 -7.78
C SER A 90 -17.96 -4.81 -8.42
N ASP A 91 -17.02 -5.48 -9.08
CA ASP A 91 -17.30 -6.76 -9.73
C ASP A 91 -17.68 -7.82 -8.68
N VAL A 92 -16.93 -7.91 -7.59
CA VAL A 92 -17.21 -8.88 -6.52
C VAL A 92 -18.53 -8.55 -5.81
N GLY A 93 -18.80 -7.28 -5.49
CA GLY A 93 -20.07 -6.86 -4.92
C GLY A 93 -21.26 -7.17 -5.85
N ARG A 94 -21.10 -6.95 -7.16
CA ARG A 94 -22.12 -7.31 -8.16
C ARG A 94 -22.35 -8.81 -8.24
N ILE A 95 -21.31 -9.62 -8.31
CA ILE A 95 -21.42 -11.09 -8.31
C ILE A 95 -22.19 -11.57 -7.08
N ASN A 96 -21.89 -11.02 -5.91
CA ASN A 96 -22.53 -11.39 -4.65
C ASN A 96 -24.01 -10.98 -4.56
N ALA A 97 -24.43 -9.98 -5.34
CA ALA A 97 -25.79 -9.46 -5.31
C ALA A 97 -26.75 -10.14 -6.30
N THR A 98 -26.27 -10.89 -7.30
CA THR A 98 -27.09 -11.35 -8.43
C THR A 98 -27.78 -12.70 -8.26
N ALA A 99 -27.63 -13.36 -7.10
CA ALA A 99 -28.37 -14.56 -6.69
C ALA A 99 -28.54 -15.62 -7.81
N GLY A 100 -27.44 -15.93 -8.50
CA GLY A 100 -27.44 -16.91 -9.59
C GLY A 100 -27.39 -16.35 -11.00
N THR A 101 -27.58 -15.04 -11.19
CA THR A 101 -27.47 -14.42 -12.52
C THR A 101 -26.01 -14.13 -12.85
N SER A 102 -25.62 -14.49 -14.07
CA SER A 102 -24.28 -14.24 -14.60
C SER A 102 -23.94 -12.75 -14.66
N VAL A 103 -22.70 -12.42 -14.30
CA VAL A 103 -22.19 -11.04 -14.20
C VAL A 103 -20.99 -10.89 -15.10
N GLU A 104 -21.05 -9.96 -16.05
CA GLU A 104 -19.86 -9.55 -16.81
C GLU A 104 -18.98 -8.67 -15.93
N VAL A 105 -17.70 -9.04 -15.82
CA VAL A 105 -16.70 -8.41 -14.95
C VAL A 105 -15.47 -7.95 -15.73
N ASP A 106 -14.60 -7.18 -15.09
CA ASP A 106 -13.30 -6.83 -15.66
C ASP A 106 -12.47 -8.11 -15.94
N PRO A 107 -11.71 -8.17 -17.05
CA PRO A 107 -10.83 -9.31 -17.34
C PRO A 107 -9.91 -9.70 -16.20
N ARG A 108 -9.40 -8.73 -15.43
CA ARG A 108 -8.52 -8.95 -14.28
C ARG A 108 -9.26 -9.64 -13.13
N THR A 109 -10.52 -9.30 -12.91
CA THR A 109 -11.37 -9.97 -11.92
C THR A 109 -11.62 -11.43 -12.33
N ALA A 110 -11.96 -11.66 -13.61
CA ALA A 110 -12.16 -13.01 -14.12
C ALA A 110 -10.88 -13.85 -14.06
N GLU A 111 -9.71 -13.26 -14.35
CA GLU A 111 -8.41 -13.91 -14.20
C GLU A 111 -8.14 -14.31 -12.74
N LEU A 112 -8.31 -13.37 -11.80
CA LEU A 112 -8.12 -13.61 -10.38
C LEU A 112 -9.04 -14.73 -9.86
N ILE A 113 -10.31 -14.74 -10.25
CA ILE A 113 -11.25 -15.80 -9.86
C ILE A 113 -10.78 -17.15 -10.39
N ARG A 114 -10.33 -17.25 -11.65
CA ARG A 114 -9.79 -18.51 -12.19
C ARG A 114 -8.57 -19.00 -11.45
N LEU A 115 -7.64 -18.10 -11.15
CA LEU A 115 -6.45 -18.41 -10.36
C LEU A 115 -6.85 -18.94 -8.98
N ALA A 116 -7.78 -18.27 -8.32
CA ALA A 116 -8.27 -18.66 -7.01
C ALA A 116 -8.99 -20.02 -7.04
N LEU A 117 -9.81 -20.30 -8.05
CA LEU A 117 -10.42 -21.63 -8.25
C LEU A 117 -9.35 -22.72 -8.49
N GLY A 118 -8.21 -22.37 -9.08
CA GLY A 118 -7.02 -23.22 -9.13
C GLY A 118 -6.55 -23.64 -7.74
N TYR A 119 -6.30 -22.68 -6.87
CA TYR A 119 -5.90 -22.95 -5.48
C TYR A 119 -6.99 -23.66 -4.67
N CYS A 120 -8.27 -23.41 -4.95
CA CYS A 120 -9.36 -24.14 -4.31
C CYS A 120 -9.27 -25.65 -4.62
N ARG A 121 -8.99 -26.00 -5.88
CA ARG A 121 -8.78 -27.39 -6.29
C ARG A 121 -7.51 -27.99 -5.73
N GLU A 122 -6.39 -27.27 -5.79
CA GLU A 122 -5.09 -27.77 -5.32
C GLU A 122 -5.05 -28.02 -3.81
N SER A 123 -5.90 -27.32 -3.06
CA SER A 123 -6.00 -27.45 -1.61
C SER A 123 -7.14 -28.36 -1.15
N ASP A 124 -7.81 -29.07 -2.06
CA ASP A 124 -9.01 -29.89 -1.76
C ASP A 124 -10.09 -29.11 -0.98
N GLY A 125 -10.26 -27.82 -1.29
CA GLY A 125 -11.24 -26.94 -0.64
C GLY A 125 -10.81 -26.36 0.71
N LEU A 126 -9.58 -26.60 1.18
CA LEU A 126 -9.05 -25.95 2.39
C LEU A 126 -8.93 -24.42 2.21
N PHE A 127 -8.64 -23.98 1.00
CA PHE A 127 -8.84 -22.61 0.55
C PHE A 127 -10.10 -22.59 -0.33
N ASP A 128 -11.09 -21.77 0.02
CA ASP A 128 -12.32 -21.65 -0.77
C ASP A 128 -12.75 -20.17 -0.84
N ILE A 129 -12.83 -19.62 -2.04
CA ILE A 129 -13.26 -18.22 -2.26
C ILE A 129 -14.75 -17.98 -2.05
N THR A 130 -15.57 -19.03 -1.94
CA THR A 130 -17.00 -18.93 -1.58
C THR A 130 -17.23 -18.86 -0.07
N ILE A 131 -16.15 -18.82 0.73
CA ILE A 131 -16.18 -18.57 2.18
C ILE A 131 -16.88 -17.26 2.54
N GLY A 132 -17.11 -16.37 1.57
CA GLY A 132 -17.83 -15.12 1.74
C GLY A 132 -19.18 -15.30 2.43
N SER A 133 -19.90 -16.41 2.19
CA SER A 133 -21.21 -16.67 2.83
C SER A 133 -21.10 -16.77 4.36
N VAL A 134 -19.94 -17.19 4.85
CA VAL A 134 -19.63 -17.28 6.29
C VAL A 134 -18.88 -16.03 6.76
N SER A 135 -17.91 -15.55 5.99
CA SER A 135 -17.03 -14.44 6.41
C SER A 135 -17.80 -13.13 6.56
N GLU A 136 -18.88 -12.91 5.79
CA GLU A 136 -19.72 -11.73 5.89
C GLU A 136 -20.58 -11.67 7.17
N LEU A 137 -20.79 -12.81 7.84
CA LEU A 137 -21.51 -12.86 9.11
C LEU A 137 -20.73 -12.17 10.25
N TRP A 138 -19.42 -12.04 10.09
CA TRP A 138 -18.55 -11.35 11.04
C TRP A 138 -18.43 -9.87 10.70
N ASP A 139 -18.75 -9.00 11.66
CA ASP A 139 -18.40 -7.58 11.59
C ASP A 139 -17.30 -7.28 12.62
N PHE A 140 -16.04 -7.28 12.15
CA PHE A 140 -14.88 -6.96 12.98
C PHE A 140 -14.82 -5.49 13.40
N LYS A 141 -15.49 -4.58 12.68
CA LYS A 141 -15.52 -3.15 13.01
C LYS A 141 -16.57 -2.89 14.10
N GLY A 142 -17.73 -3.54 14.01
CA GLY A 142 -18.81 -3.48 15.00
C GLY A 142 -18.66 -4.45 16.17
N GLY A 143 -17.74 -5.41 16.10
CA GLY A 143 -17.54 -6.44 17.13
C GLY A 143 -18.64 -7.50 17.14
N ILE A 144 -19.28 -7.76 15.98
CA ILE A 144 -20.34 -8.77 15.86
C ILE A 144 -19.71 -10.14 15.68
N VAL A 145 -20.09 -11.05 16.57
CA VAL A 145 -19.80 -12.48 16.49
C VAL A 145 -21.12 -13.18 16.13
N PRO A 146 -21.17 -13.95 15.02
CA PRO A 146 -22.41 -14.61 14.62
C PRO A 146 -22.80 -15.75 15.56
N ASP A 147 -24.11 -16.01 15.65
CA ASP A 147 -24.63 -17.18 16.34
C ASP A 147 -24.22 -18.46 15.61
N PRO A 148 -23.85 -19.55 16.32
CA PRO A 148 -23.54 -20.84 15.70
C PRO A 148 -24.57 -21.32 14.67
N ALA A 149 -25.87 -21.08 14.88
CA ALA A 149 -26.92 -21.46 13.94
C ALA A 149 -26.83 -20.68 12.61
N GLN A 150 -26.36 -19.43 12.63
CA GLN A 150 -26.14 -18.66 11.40
C GLN A 150 -24.96 -19.23 10.61
N ILE A 151 -23.89 -19.64 11.30
CA ILE A 151 -22.75 -20.30 10.67
C ILE A 151 -23.18 -21.63 10.05
N GLU A 152 -23.90 -22.47 10.80
CA GLU A 152 -24.42 -23.75 10.31
C GLU A 152 -25.31 -23.59 9.07
N ALA A 153 -26.10 -22.53 9.00
CA ALA A 153 -26.93 -22.22 7.83
C ALA A 153 -26.11 -21.72 6.63
N ALA A 154 -24.98 -21.03 6.85
CA ALA A 154 -24.15 -20.47 5.77
C ALA A 154 -23.13 -21.48 5.18
N LEU A 155 -22.67 -22.44 5.98
CA LEU A 155 -21.67 -23.44 5.59
C LEU A 155 -22.01 -24.23 4.31
N PRO A 156 -23.27 -24.66 4.06
CA PRO A 156 -23.63 -25.36 2.82
C PRO A 156 -23.39 -24.57 1.52
N HIS A 157 -23.22 -23.25 1.62
CA HIS A 157 -22.98 -22.35 0.50
C HIS A 157 -21.48 -22.05 0.26
N VAL A 158 -20.61 -22.65 1.08
CA VAL A 158 -19.16 -22.67 0.84
C VAL A 158 -18.84 -23.89 -0.03
N ASP A 159 -18.89 -23.68 -1.34
CA ASP A 159 -18.60 -24.68 -2.36
C ASP A 159 -18.08 -24.02 -3.64
N TYR A 160 -16.75 -23.92 -3.78
CA TYR A 160 -16.12 -23.36 -4.97
C TYR A 160 -16.50 -24.09 -6.28
N THR A 161 -16.98 -25.33 -6.22
CA THR A 161 -17.37 -26.09 -7.43
C THR A 161 -18.61 -25.52 -8.11
N LYS A 162 -19.36 -24.67 -7.39
CA LYS A 162 -20.52 -23.93 -7.90
C LYS A 162 -20.19 -22.56 -8.50
N VAL A 163 -18.90 -22.22 -8.65
CA VAL A 163 -18.47 -21.00 -9.34
C VAL A 163 -18.10 -21.32 -10.78
N GLN A 164 -18.78 -20.68 -11.74
CA GLN A 164 -18.49 -20.79 -13.16
C GLN A 164 -17.89 -19.49 -13.71
N VAL A 165 -16.90 -19.64 -14.59
CA VAL A 165 -16.25 -18.52 -15.28
C VAL A 165 -16.12 -18.83 -16.77
N GLU A 166 -16.86 -18.11 -17.62
CA GLU A 166 -16.87 -18.25 -19.07
C GLU A 166 -16.44 -16.92 -19.72
N GLY A 167 -15.19 -16.82 -20.20
CA GLY A 167 -14.64 -15.53 -20.60
C GLY A 167 -14.69 -14.53 -19.43
N ASN A 168 -15.34 -13.39 -19.58
CA ASN A 168 -15.48 -12.42 -18.48
C ASN A 168 -16.81 -12.54 -17.76
N LEU A 169 -17.55 -13.62 -17.99
CA LEU A 169 -18.83 -13.87 -17.37
C LEU A 169 -18.64 -14.79 -16.15
N VAL A 170 -19.08 -14.34 -14.98
CA VAL A 170 -19.00 -15.11 -13.72
C VAL A 170 -20.39 -15.44 -13.22
N THR A 171 -20.62 -16.67 -12.81
CA THR A 171 -21.91 -17.15 -12.30
C THR A 171 -21.71 -17.95 -11.02
N LEU A 172 -22.51 -17.65 -9.99
CA LEU A 172 -22.64 -18.49 -8.80
C LEU A 172 -23.84 -19.41 -8.98
N LEU A 173 -23.65 -20.72 -9.11
CA LEU A 173 -24.77 -21.65 -9.28
C LEU A 173 -25.61 -21.83 -8.00
N ASP A 174 -25.04 -21.44 -6.86
CA ASP A 174 -25.74 -21.30 -5.59
C ASP A 174 -26.11 -19.82 -5.38
N ALA A 175 -27.40 -19.54 -5.23
CA ALA A 175 -27.90 -18.17 -5.08
C ALA A 175 -27.47 -17.52 -3.74
N ASP A 176 -27.14 -18.35 -2.76
CA ASP A 176 -26.75 -17.91 -1.41
C ASP A 176 -25.21 -17.92 -1.22
N ALA A 177 -24.45 -18.40 -2.21
CA ALA A 177 -23.00 -18.26 -2.20
C ALA A 177 -22.57 -16.80 -2.33
N ARG A 178 -21.41 -16.48 -1.74
CA ARG A 178 -20.78 -15.16 -1.80
C ARG A 178 -19.28 -15.33 -1.97
N LEU A 179 -18.69 -14.57 -2.88
CA LEU A 179 -17.26 -14.53 -3.08
C LEU A 179 -16.57 -13.63 -2.07
N ASP A 180 -15.44 -14.11 -1.57
CA ASP A 180 -14.44 -13.38 -0.82
C ASP A 180 -13.05 -13.70 -1.38
N LEU A 181 -12.42 -12.69 -1.99
CA LEU A 181 -11.09 -12.81 -2.59
C LEU A 181 -9.97 -12.34 -1.63
N GLY A 182 -10.30 -12.01 -0.38
CA GLY A 182 -9.36 -11.43 0.59
C GLY A 182 -8.12 -12.29 0.84
N GLY A 183 -8.25 -13.61 0.71
CA GLY A 183 -7.14 -14.57 0.89
C GLY A 183 -6.14 -14.64 -0.26
N ILE A 184 -6.40 -13.98 -1.40
CA ILE A 184 -5.54 -14.04 -2.60
C ILE A 184 -5.31 -12.68 -3.28
N ALA A 185 -6.29 -11.77 -3.20
CA ALA A 185 -6.31 -10.54 -3.99
C ALA A 185 -5.04 -9.71 -3.84
N LYS A 186 -4.53 -9.52 -2.62
CA LYS A 186 -3.35 -8.66 -2.36
C LYS A 186 -2.07 -9.20 -3.01
N GLY A 187 -1.90 -10.52 -3.11
CA GLY A 187 -0.77 -11.12 -3.83
C GLY A 187 -0.86 -10.82 -5.33
N TYR A 188 -2.02 -11.10 -5.93
CA TYR A 188 -2.27 -10.81 -7.35
C TYR A 188 -2.12 -9.31 -7.68
N ILE A 189 -2.62 -8.42 -6.82
CA ILE A 189 -2.44 -6.98 -6.97
C ILE A 189 -0.95 -6.64 -6.92
N ALA A 190 -0.20 -7.15 -5.95
CA ALA A 190 1.24 -6.87 -5.85
C ALA A 190 1.99 -7.29 -7.11
N ASP A 191 1.67 -8.45 -7.70
CA ASP A 191 2.24 -8.90 -8.97
C ASP A 191 1.92 -7.92 -10.11
N ALA A 192 0.67 -7.44 -10.21
CA ALA A 192 0.26 -6.47 -11.22
C ALA A 192 0.96 -5.11 -11.05
N LEU A 193 1.12 -4.62 -9.81
CA LEU A 193 1.86 -3.38 -9.54
C LEU A 193 3.33 -3.51 -9.97
N ILE A 194 3.96 -4.65 -9.70
CA ILE A 194 5.35 -4.92 -10.09
C ILE A 194 5.48 -5.03 -11.61
N ALA A 195 4.52 -5.66 -12.29
CA ALA A 195 4.50 -5.69 -13.74
C ALA A 195 4.44 -4.26 -14.33
N GLN A 196 3.54 -3.42 -13.84
CA GLN A 196 3.44 -2.02 -14.29
C GLN A 196 4.72 -1.21 -14.02
N LEU A 197 5.35 -1.41 -12.85
CA LEU A 197 6.63 -0.78 -12.51
C LEU A 197 7.74 -1.22 -13.48
N ARG A 198 7.82 -2.52 -13.82
CA ARG A 198 8.80 -3.05 -14.78
C ARG A 198 8.59 -2.48 -16.18
N GLU A 199 7.34 -2.41 -16.63
CA GLU A 199 6.98 -1.83 -17.93
C GLU A 199 7.36 -0.34 -18.00
N ALA A 200 7.27 0.38 -16.88
CA ALA A 200 7.72 1.76 -16.75
C ALA A 200 9.25 1.92 -16.61
N GLY A 201 10.02 0.83 -16.68
CA GLY A 201 11.48 0.84 -16.58
C GLY A 201 12.03 1.00 -15.16
N VAL A 202 11.19 0.83 -14.12
CA VAL A 202 11.64 0.86 -12.73
C VAL A 202 12.45 -0.41 -12.44
N THR A 203 13.65 -0.24 -11.88
CA THR A 203 14.57 -1.34 -11.59
C THR A 203 14.60 -1.74 -10.12
N SER A 204 14.16 -0.86 -9.22
CA SER A 204 14.10 -1.10 -7.78
C SER A 204 12.79 -0.56 -7.19
N ALA A 205 12.03 -1.41 -6.50
CA ALA A 205 10.81 -1.02 -5.82
C ALA A 205 10.51 -1.90 -4.60
N PHE A 206 9.76 -1.33 -3.66
CA PHE A 206 9.17 -1.96 -2.49
C PHE A 206 7.67 -1.68 -2.50
N VAL A 207 6.88 -2.74 -2.44
CA VAL A 207 5.41 -2.72 -2.40
C VAL A 207 4.97 -3.44 -1.13
N ASN A 208 4.17 -2.79 -0.30
CA ASN A 208 3.57 -3.40 0.88
C ASN A 208 2.07 -3.13 0.91
N LEU A 209 1.25 -4.17 0.76
CA LEU A 209 -0.21 -4.10 0.79
C LEU A 209 -0.71 -4.72 2.10
N GLY A 210 -0.58 -3.98 3.21
CA GLY A 210 -1.01 -4.42 4.54
C GLY A 210 -0.36 -5.70 5.04
N GLY A 211 0.94 -5.85 4.81
CA GLY A 211 1.75 -7.02 5.20
C GLY A 211 2.10 -7.96 4.05
N ASN A 212 1.42 -7.84 2.91
CA ASN A 212 1.82 -8.53 1.67
C ASN A 212 2.93 -7.73 1.01
N VAL A 213 4.17 -8.19 1.18
CA VAL A 213 5.37 -7.46 0.74
C VAL A 213 5.93 -8.08 -0.52
N MET A 214 6.17 -7.25 -1.54
CA MET A 214 6.94 -7.60 -2.71
C MET A 214 8.08 -6.60 -2.91
N VAL A 215 9.25 -7.13 -3.23
CA VAL A 215 10.46 -6.35 -3.52
C VAL A 215 10.96 -6.67 -4.92
N MET A 216 11.46 -5.65 -5.59
CA MET A 216 12.08 -5.76 -6.90
C MET A 216 13.42 -5.05 -6.87
N GLY A 217 14.44 -5.65 -7.49
CA GLY A 217 15.79 -5.10 -7.53
C GLY A 217 16.55 -5.20 -6.22
N GLY A 218 17.69 -4.52 -6.15
CA GLY A 218 18.44 -4.28 -4.92
C GLY A 218 18.24 -2.85 -4.44
N ARG A 219 18.69 -2.54 -3.22
CA ARG A 219 18.60 -1.18 -2.71
C ARG A 219 19.37 -0.19 -3.60
N PRO A 220 18.93 1.08 -3.70
CA PRO A 220 19.68 2.11 -4.43
C PRO A 220 21.13 2.28 -3.96
N ASP A 221 21.42 1.95 -2.71
CA ASP A 221 22.76 1.97 -2.10
C ASP A 221 23.58 0.68 -2.30
N GLY A 222 23.02 -0.33 -2.98
CA GLY A 222 23.68 -1.61 -3.24
C GLY A 222 23.75 -2.57 -2.04
N SER A 223 23.14 -2.23 -0.89
CA SER A 223 23.07 -3.14 0.26
C SER A 223 21.95 -4.19 0.11
N PRO A 224 22.05 -5.35 0.80
CA PRO A 224 21.00 -6.38 0.81
C PRO A 224 19.69 -5.88 1.44
#